data_AF-A0A2V9U0H1-F1
#
_entry.id   AF-A0A2V9U0H1-F1
#
_cell.length_a   1.000
_cell.length_b   1.000
_cell.length_c   1.000
_cell.angle_alpha   90.00
_cell.angle_beta   90.00
_cell.angle_gamma   90.00
#
_symmetry.space_group_name_H-M   'P 1'
#
loop_
_entity.id
_entity.type
_entity.pdbx_description
1 polymer ?
#
loop_
_entity_poly.entity_id
_entity_poly.type
_entity_poly.pdbx_seq_one_letter_code
_entity_poly.pdbx_strand_id
1 'polypeptide(L)'
;MTALMLEKAFSDELIHRLAECYEEDPSEFVHLPQRTVASSEVRQTVSELRNEGYVEEEIRGVIRLTPRGYKEYKRKASASFAVKAWV
;
A
#
# COMPACT_ATOMS: atom_id res chain seq x y z
N MET A 1 -12.40 10.88 0.17
CA MET A 1 -12.39 9.82 1.21
C MET A 1 -11.47 8.64 0.85
N THR A 2 -10.42 8.83 0.04
CA THR A 2 -9.57 7.73 -0.48
C THR A 2 -8.24 7.55 0.27
N ALA A 3 -7.66 8.64 0.80
CA ALA A 3 -6.33 8.65 1.42
C ALA A 3 -6.24 7.97 2.81
N LEU A 4 -7.39 7.66 3.42
CA LEU A 4 -7.47 6.94 4.70
C LEU A 4 -7.47 5.41 4.52
N MET A 5 -7.74 4.91 3.30
CA MET A 5 -7.90 3.47 3.10
C MET A 5 -6.57 2.72 3.17
N LEU A 6 -5.49 3.23 2.58
CA LEU A 6 -4.18 2.55 2.58
C LEU A 6 -3.56 2.38 3.99
N GLU A 7 -3.66 3.39 4.86
CA GLU A 7 -3.15 3.29 6.25
C GLU A 7 -4.05 2.48 7.17
N LYS A 8 -5.38 2.55 6.97
CA LYS A 8 -6.31 1.70 7.72
C LYS A 8 -6.18 0.23 7.30
N ALA A 9 -5.69 0.00 6.08
CA ALA A 9 -5.55 -1.29 5.43
C ALA A 9 -4.30 -2.06 5.86
N PHE A 10 -3.17 -1.39 6.00
CA PHE A 10 -1.88 -2.02 6.21
C PHE A 10 -1.05 -1.29 7.27
N SER A 11 -0.15 -2.02 7.90
CA SER A 11 0.87 -1.41 8.77
C SER A 11 1.79 -0.49 7.97
N ASP A 12 2.23 0.61 8.57
CA ASP A 12 3.13 1.59 7.96
C ASP A 12 4.38 0.94 7.34
N GLU A 13 4.94 -0.08 8.00
CA GLU A 13 6.09 -0.86 7.52
C GLU A 13 5.82 -1.53 6.16
N LEU A 14 4.64 -2.12 5.99
CA LEU A 14 4.28 -2.80 4.73
C LEU A 14 4.04 -1.79 3.61
N ILE A 15 3.38 -0.66 3.91
CA ILE A 15 3.17 0.41 2.94
C ILE A 15 4.51 1.00 2.49
N HIS A 16 5.43 1.21 3.44
CA HIS A 16 6.76 1.70 3.14
C HIS A 16 7.52 0.73 2.24
N ARG A 17 7.52 -0.56 2.57
CA ARG A 17 8.16 -1.59 1.73
C ARG A 17 7.56 -1.66 0.33
N LEU A 18 6.25 -1.54 0.19
CA LEU A 18 5.59 -1.50 -1.11
C LEU A 18 6.02 -0.28 -1.94
N ALA A 19 6.24 0.86 -1.28
CA ALA A 19 6.70 2.08 -1.93
C ALA A 19 8.19 1.99 -2.32
N GLU A 20 9.05 1.43 -1.47
CA GLU A 20 10.46 1.17 -1.78
C GLU A 20 10.59 0.24 -2.99
N CYS A 21 9.90 -0.90 -2.98
CA CYS A 21 9.92 -1.81 -4.14
C CYS A 21 9.41 -1.12 -5.41
N TYR A 22 8.36 -0.29 -5.32
CA TYR A 22 7.87 0.47 -6.49
C TYR A 22 8.90 1.51 -7.00
N GLU A 23 9.69 2.11 -6.11
CA GLU A 23 10.76 3.06 -6.48
C GLU A 23 11.95 2.38 -7.16
N GLU A 24 12.28 1.16 -6.76
CA GLU A 24 13.34 0.35 -7.35
C GLU A 24 12.91 -0.27 -8.69
N ASP A 25 11.79 -0.99 -8.70
CA ASP A 25 11.15 -1.52 -9.90
C ASP A 25 9.61 -1.54 -9.74
N PRO A 26 8.88 -0.67 -10.47
CA PRO A 26 7.42 -0.63 -10.45
C PRO A 26 6.75 -1.96 -10.81
N SER A 27 7.45 -2.86 -11.50
CA SER A 27 6.94 -4.17 -11.94
C SER A 27 7.08 -5.25 -10.87
N GLU A 28 7.86 -5.01 -9.82
CA GLU A 28 8.15 -6.00 -8.79
C GLU A 28 6.99 -6.18 -7.81
N PHE A 29 6.71 -7.45 -7.46
CA PHE A 29 5.68 -7.81 -6.50
C PHE A 29 6.28 -8.14 -5.13
N VAL A 30 5.63 -7.63 -4.09
CA VAL A 30 5.96 -7.92 -2.69
C VAL A 30 5.14 -9.09 -2.18
N HIS A 31 5.83 -10.05 -1.58
CA HIS A 31 5.22 -11.19 -0.93
C HIS A 31 4.83 -10.83 0.51
N LEU A 32 3.53 -10.86 0.79
CA LEU A 32 2.99 -10.73 2.13
C LEU A 32 3.30 -12.00 2.94
N PRO A 33 3.76 -11.86 4.20
CA PRO A 33 3.96 -13.01 5.08
C PRO A 33 2.68 -13.85 5.21
N GLN A 34 2.79 -15.18 5.29
CA GLN A 34 1.62 -16.06 5.40
C GLN A 34 0.72 -15.71 6.59
N ARG A 35 1.30 -15.28 7.73
CA ARG A 35 0.55 -14.79 8.90
C ARG A 35 -0.35 -13.59 8.58
N THR A 36 0.10 -12.73 7.68
CA THR A 36 -0.62 -11.53 7.23
C THR A 36 -1.76 -11.95 6.30
N VAL A 37 -1.49 -12.85 5.34
CA VAL A 37 -2.49 -13.40 4.41
C VAL A 37 -3.53 -14.29 5.11
N ALA A 38 -3.20 -14.88 6.27
CA ALA A 38 -4.11 -15.69 7.06
C ALA A 38 -5.26 -14.88 7.67
N SER A 39 -5.08 -13.58 7.90
CA SER A 39 -6.15 -12.69 8.38
C SER A 39 -7.19 -12.44 7.28
N SER A 40 -8.47 -12.70 7.59
CA SER A 40 -9.58 -12.39 6.69
C SER A 40 -9.71 -10.90 6.41
N GLU A 41 -9.46 -10.06 7.41
CA GLU A 41 -9.49 -8.60 7.27
C GLU A 41 -8.45 -8.14 6.25
N VAL A 42 -7.21 -8.61 6.38
CA VAL A 42 -6.13 -8.27 5.44
C VAL A 42 -6.47 -8.68 4.01
N ARG A 43 -7.04 -9.88 3.82
CA ARG A 43 -7.44 -10.34 2.48
C ARG A 43 -8.58 -9.52 1.88
N GLN A 44 -9.55 -9.14 2.71
CA GLN A 44 -10.63 -8.26 2.28
C GLN A 44 -10.07 -6.91 1.86
N THR A 45 -9.21 -6.34 2.68
CA THR A 45 -8.53 -5.08 2.41
C THR A 45 -7.71 -5.10 1.11
N VAL A 46 -6.91 -6.14 0.87
CA VAL A 46 -6.20 -6.31 -0.42
C VAL A 46 -7.19 -6.30 -1.58
N SER A 47 -8.32 -7.01 -1.42
CA SER A 47 -9.36 -7.06 -2.45
C SER A 47 -10.01 -5.69 -2.70
N GLU A 48 -10.29 -4.91 -1.65
CA GLU A 48 -10.81 -3.55 -1.74
C GLU A 48 -9.83 -2.63 -2.48
N LEU A 49 -8.57 -2.61 -2.07
CA LEU A 49 -7.53 -1.79 -2.71
C LEU A 49 -7.29 -2.19 -4.18
N ARG A 50 -7.40 -3.48 -4.50
CA ARG A 50 -7.31 -3.98 -5.88
C ARG A 50 -8.51 -3.52 -6.70
N ASN A 51 -9.72 -3.66 -6.16
CA ASN A 51 -10.95 -3.21 -6.83
C ASN A 51 -10.96 -1.69 -7.06
N GLU A 52 -10.32 -0.93 -6.16
CA GLU A 52 -10.15 0.51 -6.30
C GLU A 52 -8.96 0.93 -7.19
N GLY A 53 -8.13 -0.03 -7.59
CA GLY A 53 -6.99 0.17 -8.49
C GLY A 53 -5.76 0.79 -7.83
N TYR A 54 -5.62 0.70 -6.51
CA TYR A 54 -4.42 1.14 -5.78
C TYR A 54 -3.32 0.09 -5.76
N VAL A 55 -3.70 -1.19 -5.74
CA VAL A 55 -2.77 -2.32 -5.79
C VAL A 55 -3.16 -3.28 -6.91
N GLU A 56 -2.19 -4.03 -7.39
CA GLU A 56 -2.42 -5.25 -8.15
C GLU A 56 -2.07 -6.45 -7.27
N GLU A 57 -2.77 -7.56 -7.47
CA GLU A 57 -2.52 -8.84 -6.80
C GLU A 57 -2.39 -9.92 -7.87
N GLU A 58 -1.19 -10.49 -8.01
CA GLU A 58 -0.93 -11.53 -9.01
C GLU A 58 -1.49 -12.87 -8.54
N ILE A 59 -1.09 -13.27 -7.34
CA ILE A 59 -1.65 -14.39 -6.59
C ILE A 59 -1.89 -13.95 -5.15
N ARG A 60 -2.62 -14.75 -4.38
CA ARG A 60 -3.02 -14.39 -3.02
C ARG A 60 -1.81 -13.98 -2.16
N GLY A 61 -1.79 -12.72 -1.75
CA GLY A 61 -0.72 -12.16 -0.92
C GLY A 61 0.56 -11.77 -1.67
N VAL A 62 0.54 -11.74 -3.00
CA VAL A 62 1.63 -11.23 -3.83
C VAL A 62 1.12 -9.98 -4.52
N ILE A 63 1.52 -8.82 -3.99
CA ILE A 63 0.92 -7.54 -4.34
C ILE A 63 1.96 -6.49 -4.72
N ARG A 64 1.57 -5.53 -5.55
CA ARG A 64 2.38 -4.34 -5.86
C ARG A 64 1.53 -3.08 -5.90
N LEU A 65 2.14 -1.92 -5.73
CA LEU A 65 1.46 -0.65 -5.97
C LEU A 65 1.23 -0.44 -7.46
N THR A 66 0.08 0.12 -7.80
CA THR A 66 -0.12 0.70 -9.12
C THR A 66 0.46 2.12 -9.15
N PRO A 67 0.63 2.73 -10.34
CA PRO A 67 0.98 4.16 -10.42
C PRO A 67 0.01 5.07 -9.67
N ARG A 68 -1.26 4.67 -9.53
CA ARG A 68 -2.27 5.37 -8.73
C ARG A 68 -2.02 5.17 -7.23
N GLY A 69 -1.77 3.94 -6.80
CA GLY A 69 -1.34 3.59 -5.43
C GLY A 69 -0.18 4.43 -4.95
N TYR A 70 0.89 4.45 -5.74
CA TYR A 70 2.10 5.16 -5.41
C TYR A 70 1.93 6.70 -5.37
N LYS A 71 1.17 7.28 -6.31
CA LYS A 71 0.83 8.71 -6.27
C LYS A 71 0.10 9.08 -5.00
N GLU A 72 -0.82 8.24 -4.53
CA GLU A 72 -1.55 8.48 -3.29
C GLU A 72 -0.62 8.39 -2.06
N TYR A 73 0.28 7.41 -2.04
CA TYR A 73 1.33 7.31 -1.02
C TYR A 73 2.20 8.58 -0.95
N LYS A 74 2.75 9.04 -2.09
CA LYS A 74 3.59 10.25 -2.16
C LYS A 74 2.86 11.50 -1.67
N ARG A 75 1.60 11.69 -2.09
CA ARG A 75 0.76 12.82 -1.67
C ARG A 75 0.63 12.89 -0.16
N LYS A 76 0.59 11.74 0.51
CA LYS A 76 0.48 11.64 1.96
C LYS A 76 1.82 11.81 2.65
N ALA A 77 2.88 11.18 2.13
CA ALA A 77 4.22 11.37 2.67
C ALA A 77 4.54 12.86 2.72
N SER A 78 4.31 13.60 1.62
CA SER A 78 4.51 15.06 1.58
C SER A 78 3.60 15.83 2.54
N ALA A 79 2.33 15.44 2.71
CA ALA A 79 1.43 16.04 3.68
C ALA A 79 1.86 15.81 5.14
N SER A 80 2.37 14.62 5.45
CA SER A 80 2.90 14.27 6.79
C SER A 80 4.16 15.08 7.12
N PHE A 81 5.05 15.28 6.15
CA PHE A 81 6.20 16.18 6.30
C PHE A 81 5.78 17.65 6.46
N ALA A 82 4.76 18.11 5.73
CA ALA A 82 4.26 19.48 5.84
C ALA A 82 3.68 19.79 7.23
N VAL A 83 2.97 18.84 7.85
CA VAL A 83 2.44 18.97 9.21
C VAL A 83 3.57 19.00 10.26
N LYS A 84 4.62 18.18 10.09
CA LYS A 84 5.76 18.15 11.01
C LYS A 84 6.68 19.38 10.91
N ALA A 85 6.71 20.06 9.76
CA ALA A 85 7.57 21.24 9.55
C ALA A 85 7.03 22.54 10.17
N TRP A 86 5.81 22.53 10.71
CA TRP A 86 5.11 23.71 11.26
C TRP A 86 4.84 23.63 12.77
N VAL A 87 5.40 22.62 13.46
CA VAL A 87 5.33 22.46 14.93
C VAL A 87 6.66 22.80 15.57
#